data_AF-A0A914TZR6-F1
#
_entry.id   AF-A0A914TZR6-F1
#
_cell.length_a   1.000
_cell.length_b   1.000
_cell.length_c   1.000
_cell.angle_alpha   90.00
_cell.angle_beta   90.00
_cell.angle_gamma   90.00
#
_symmetry.space_group_name_H-M   'P 1'
#
loop_
_entity.id
_entity.type
_entity.pdbx_description
1 polymer ?
#
loop_
_entity_poly.entity_id
_entity_poly.type
_entity_poly.pdbx_seq_one_letter_code
_entity_poly.pdbx_strand_id
1 'polypeptide(L)'
;MGIQLEMISGRTLAFKGEKRVETVCQNKNATTHSLTVQPLLNASGKLCLPVLTCFYEPAGAPQCFQRDLSPYKNLKCVWTTSGKMNKEIMKNWMKEDFISTADKNSVLFLDSWSGFNEAKLIPEVKANMIHILTIPKKTTGKIQPCDIGFNRYFKSLYRTTEDKIRRLHPEFMLTKRSNVGLLLNQTVEQFCAPRYSSLIAHSFIKAGFFNHDYEEYQTPDDYCYHFKKVGARCDLKRCGKLAFIKCSWCEKFFCFDDYFVKIHCCRNNNVR
;
A
#
# COMPACT_ATOMS: atom_id res chain seq x y z
N MET A 1 -6.58 5.69 -0.25
CA MET A 1 -7.25 4.74 0.67
C MET A 1 -6.87 4.99 2.13
N GLY A 2 -7.78 4.79 3.07
CA GLY A 2 -7.45 4.80 4.51
C GLY A 2 -6.95 3.43 5.00
N ILE A 3 -5.88 3.42 5.78
CA ILE A 3 -5.30 2.25 6.48
C ILE A 3 -5.33 2.54 7.97
N GLN A 4 -5.98 1.68 8.77
CA GLN A 4 -5.95 1.83 10.23
C GLN A 4 -4.51 1.64 10.73
N LEU A 5 -4.12 2.38 11.78
CA LEU A 5 -2.77 2.27 12.34
C LEU A 5 -2.49 0.88 12.92
N GLU A 6 -3.56 0.17 13.30
CA GLU A 6 -3.55 -1.26 13.57
C GLU A 6 -4.84 -1.86 13.00
N MET A 7 -4.73 -2.72 12.00
CA MET A 7 -5.87 -3.41 11.44
C MET A 7 -6.18 -4.68 12.23
N ILE A 8 -7.46 -4.97 12.37
CA ILE A 8 -7.94 -6.19 13.02
C ILE A 8 -8.91 -6.87 12.08
N SER A 9 -8.81 -8.19 11.96
CA SER A 9 -9.82 -8.98 11.26
C SER A 9 -11.18 -8.87 11.98
N GLY A 10 -12.22 -8.54 11.22
CA GLY A 10 -13.61 -8.66 11.67
C GLY A 10 -14.14 -10.10 11.64
N ARG A 11 -13.34 -11.07 11.18
CA ARG A 11 -13.67 -12.51 11.21
C ARG A 11 -13.25 -13.10 12.54
N THR A 12 -14.14 -13.91 13.11
CA THR A 12 -13.95 -14.59 14.39
C THR A 12 -14.37 -16.05 14.29
N LEU A 13 -13.83 -16.88 15.19
CA LEU A 13 -14.30 -18.24 15.43
C LEU A 13 -15.39 -18.30 16.53
N ALA A 14 -15.84 -17.15 17.03
CA ALA A 14 -16.93 -17.07 18.00
C ALA A 14 -18.25 -17.61 17.44
N PHE A 15 -19.14 -18.05 18.33
CA PHE A 15 -20.41 -18.64 17.92
C PHE A 15 -21.35 -17.58 17.35
N LYS A 16 -22.14 -17.96 16.33
CA LYS A 16 -23.15 -17.07 15.74
C LYS A 16 -24.18 -16.68 16.81
N GLY A 17 -24.39 -15.38 16.99
CA GLY A 17 -25.30 -14.83 18.02
C GLY A 17 -24.60 -14.35 19.29
N GLU A 18 -23.29 -14.58 19.39
CA GLU A 18 -22.46 -14.07 20.49
C GLU A 18 -22.43 -12.54 20.49
N LYS A 19 -22.86 -11.93 21.60
CA LYS A 19 -23.05 -10.48 21.72
C LYS A 19 -21.73 -9.72 21.90
N ARG A 20 -20.69 -10.39 22.42
CA ARG A 20 -19.38 -9.81 22.68
C ARG A 20 -18.32 -10.77 22.16
N VAL A 21 -17.54 -10.29 21.19
CA VAL A 21 -16.40 -11.02 20.63
C VAL A 21 -15.15 -10.22 20.97
N GLU A 22 -14.26 -10.83 21.74
CA GLU A 22 -12.98 -10.23 22.07
C GLU A 22 -11.98 -10.45 20.94
N THR A 23 -11.10 -9.48 20.74
CA THR A 23 -10.03 -9.53 19.76
C THR A 23 -8.75 -8.96 20.34
N VAL A 24 -7.62 -9.52 19.93
CA VAL A 24 -6.31 -9.13 20.44
C VAL A 24 -5.75 -7.99 19.59
N CYS A 25 -5.38 -6.90 20.24
CA CYS A 25 -4.66 -5.78 19.65
C CYS A 25 -3.57 -5.26 20.58
N GLN A 26 -2.54 -4.64 20.01
CA GLN A 26 -1.47 -4.00 20.77
C GLN A 26 -1.91 -2.64 21.29
N ASN A 27 -2.71 -1.88 20.52
CA ASN A 27 -3.24 -0.59 20.92
C ASN A 27 -4.65 -0.35 20.39
N LYS A 28 -5.64 -0.32 21.30
CA LYS A 28 -7.05 -0.10 20.97
C LYS A 28 -7.29 1.23 20.23
N ASN A 29 -6.58 2.30 20.57
CA ASN A 29 -6.75 3.60 19.91
C ASN A 29 -6.25 3.56 18.45
N ALA A 30 -5.25 2.73 18.14
CA ALA A 30 -4.74 2.57 16.78
C ALA A 30 -5.74 1.88 15.83
N THR A 31 -6.78 1.25 16.37
CA THR A 31 -7.84 0.59 15.59
C THR A 31 -8.87 1.58 15.04
N THR A 32 -8.99 2.78 15.62
CA THR A 32 -9.98 3.78 15.23
C THR A 32 -9.38 4.92 14.41
N HIS A 33 -8.07 5.11 14.49
CA HIS A 33 -7.35 6.10 13.69
C HIS A 33 -6.72 5.48 12.45
N SER A 34 -6.61 6.27 11.40
CA SER A 34 -6.05 5.82 10.12
C SER A 34 -5.11 6.86 9.53
N LEU A 35 -4.19 6.36 8.71
CA LEU A 35 -3.39 7.15 7.80
C LEU A 35 -3.94 6.99 6.37
N THR A 36 -3.54 7.88 5.47
CA THR A 36 -3.91 7.78 4.06
C THR A 36 -2.74 7.24 3.25
N VAL A 37 -2.98 6.17 2.48
CA VAL A 37 -2.09 5.68 1.42
C VAL A 37 -2.73 6.00 0.09
N GLN A 38 -2.07 6.78 -0.77
CA GLN A 38 -2.57 7.19 -2.06
C GLN A 38 -1.73 6.54 -3.18
N PRO A 39 -2.12 5.34 -3.66
CA PRO A 39 -1.45 4.71 -4.78
C PRO A 39 -1.77 5.43 -6.09
N LEU A 40 -0.79 5.45 -6.99
CA LEU A 40 -0.97 5.79 -8.39
C LEU A 40 -0.73 4.53 -9.22
N LEU A 41 -1.72 4.14 -10.02
CA LEU A 41 -1.65 2.97 -10.89
C LEU A 41 -1.67 3.45 -12.34
N ASN A 42 -0.95 2.75 -13.21
CA ASN A 42 -1.08 2.94 -14.65
C ASN A 42 -1.78 1.74 -15.31
N ALA A 43 -2.29 1.96 -16.52
CA ALA A 43 -3.02 0.96 -17.30
C ALA A 43 -2.16 -0.26 -17.69
N SER A 44 -0.83 -0.12 -17.72
CA SER A 44 0.10 -1.24 -17.99
C SER A 44 0.33 -2.15 -16.78
N GLY A 45 -0.45 -1.97 -15.71
CA GLY A 45 -0.39 -2.85 -14.56
C GLY A 45 0.76 -2.53 -13.60
N LYS A 46 1.20 -1.28 -13.51
CA LYS A 46 2.26 -0.88 -12.58
C LYS A 46 1.74 0.03 -11.49
N LEU A 47 2.23 -0.21 -10.27
CA LEU A 47 2.17 0.74 -9.17
C LEU A 47 3.31 1.76 -9.32
N CYS A 48 2.95 3.02 -9.49
CA CYS A 48 3.91 4.12 -9.60
C CYS A 48 4.45 4.51 -8.22
N LEU A 49 5.73 4.87 -8.19
CA LEU A 49 6.45 5.23 -6.97
C LEU A 49 6.99 6.66 -7.07
N PRO A 50 7.19 7.33 -5.91
CA PRO A 50 6.86 6.87 -4.56
C PRO A 50 5.34 6.90 -4.28
N VAL A 51 4.86 6.05 -3.37
CA VAL A 51 3.45 6.07 -2.92
C VAL A 51 3.27 7.13 -1.84
N LEU A 52 2.41 8.12 -2.11
CA LEU A 52 2.10 9.16 -1.14
C LEU A 52 1.42 8.55 0.10
N THR A 53 2.03 8.80 1.26
CA THR A 53 1.57 8.26 2.54
C THR A 53 1.48 9.38 3.56
N CYS A 54 0.26 9.70 3.99
CA CYS A 54 -0.03 10.76 4.95
C CYS A 54 -0.27 10.19 6.34
N PHE A 55 0.73 10.32 7.22
CA PHE A 55 0.70 9.85 8.60
C PHE A 55 -0.20 10.73 9.47
N TYR A 56 -0.82 10.10 10.48
CA TYR A 56 -1.62 10.76 11.52
C TYR A 56 -0.71 11.24 12.64
N GLU A 57 -0.56 12.56 12.78
CA GLU A 57 0.28 13.21 13.80
C GLU A 57 -0.53 14.33 14.48
N PRO A 58 -1.42 13.99 15.43
CA PRO A 58 -2.42 14.94 15.98
C PRO A 58 -1.81 16.13 16.73
N ALA A 59 -0.63 15.94 17.33
CA ALA A 59 0.13 16.99 18.01
C ALA A 59 1.12 17.73 17.09
N GLY A 60 1.07 17.46 15.78
CA GLY A 60 2.09 17.86 14.82
C GLY A 60 3.24 16.85 14.75
N ALA A 61 3.97 16.85 13.63
CA ALA A 61 5.09 15.93 13.48
C ALA A 61 6.26 16.31 14.39
N PRO A 62 6.84 15.34 15.14
CA PRO A 62 8.06 15.58 15.89
C PRO A 62 9.26 15.74 14.94
N GLN A 63 10.35 16.34 15.43
CA GLN A 63 11.59 16.54 14.66
C GLN A 63 12.15 15.23 14.07
N CYS A 64 11.91 14.10 14.74
CA CYS A 64 12.33 12.79 14.25
C CYS A 64 11.51 12.24 13.08
N PHE A 65 10.41 12.87 12.67
CA PHE A 65 9.50 12.37 11.64
C PHE A 65 10.24 12.00 10.35
N GLN A 66 11.00 12.95 9.82
CA GLN A 66 11.71 12.75 8.56
C GLN A 66 12.82 11.71 8.73
N ARG A 67 13.56 11.74 9.85
CA ARG A 67 14.61 10.76 10.13
C ARG A 67 14.06 9.33 10.14
N ASP A 68 12.98 9.11 10.89
CA ASP A 68 12.41 7.77 11.11
C ASP A 68 11.81 7.16 9.83
N LEU A 69 11.40 8.00 8.87
CA LEU A 69 10.76 7.57 7.62
C LEU A 69 11.66 7.68 6.38
N SER A 70 12.79 8.40 6.48
CA SER A 70 13.75 8.59 5.38
C SER A 70 14.31 7.30 4.76
N PRO A 71 14.41 6.16 5.47
CA PRO A 71 14.86 4.90 4.84
C PRO A 71 13.84 4.29 3.86
N TYR A 72 12.56 4.66 3.97
CA TYR A 72 11.46 4.03 3.23
C TYR A 72 11.23 4.66 1.86
N LYS A 73 12.15 4.38 0.92
CA LYS A 73 12.20 5.03 -0.40
C LYS A 73 11.01 4.76 -1.33
N ASN A 74 10.24 3.69 -1.08
CA ASN A 74 9.03 3.45 -1.86
C ASN A 74 7.87 4.36 -1.47
N LEU A 75 8.01 5.15 -0.38
CA LEU A 75 6.97 6.00 0.16
C LEU A 75 7.38 7.47 0.09
N LYS A 76 6.42 8.34 -0.23
CA LYS A 76 6.52 9.77 0.03
C LYS A 76 5.76 10.05 1.32
N CYS A 77 6.51 10.09 2.41
CA CYS A 77 5.96 10.25 3.74
C CYS A 77 5.71 11.72 4.06
N VAL A 78 4.45 12.06 4.29
CA VAL A 78 3.99 13.37 4.77
C VAL A 78 3.11 13.16 6.01
N TRP A 79 2.70 14.23 6.67
CA TRP A 79 1.86 14.13 7.87
C TRP A 79 0.77 15.18 7.88
N THR A 80 -0.32 14.88 8.57
CA THR A 80 -1.32 15.86 9.00
C THR A 80 -1.86 15.47 10.37
N THR A 81 -2.51 16.42 11.05
CA THR A 81 -3.19 16.18 12.33
C THR A 81 -4.36 15.21 12.24
N SER A 82 -4.85 14.89 11.03
CA SER A 82 -5.96 13.96 10.80
C SER A 82 -5.58 12.67 10.08
N GLY A 83 -4.32 12.55 9.60
CA GLY A 83 -3.89 11.44 8.75
C GLY A 83 -4.51 11.47 7.34
N LYS A 84 -5.26 12.53 7.02
CA LYS A 84 -5.89 12.76 5.71
C LYS A 84 -5.07 13.74 4.90
N MET A 85 -5.07 13.55 3.59
CA MET A 85 -4.47 14.48 2.64
C MET A 85 -5.22 15.82 2.64
N ASN A 86 -4.47 16.92 2.59
CA ASN A 86 -5.01 18.26 2.40
C ASN A 86 -4.69 18.78 0.99
N LYS A 87 -5.17 19.98 0.65
CA LYS A 87 -5.00 20.57 -0.69
C LYS A 87 -3.55 20.89 -1.04
N GLU A 88 -2.76 21.34 -0.06
CA GLU A 88 -1.35 21.69 -0.25
C GLU A 88 -0.51 20.44 -0.55
N ILE A 89 -0.67 19.39 0.24
CA ILE A 89 -0.03 18.09 0.00
C ILE A 89 -0.38 17.55 -1.38
N MET A 90 -1.65 17.66 -1.78
CA MET A 90 -2.09 17.23 -3.11
C MET A 90 -1.42 18.04 -4.23
N LYS A 91 -1.32 19.37 -4.10
CA LYS A 91 -0.63 20.22 -5.09
C LYS A 91 0.84 19.84 -5.21
N ASN A 92 1.52 19.66 -4.08
CA ASN A 92 2.93 19.27 -4.07
C ASN A 92 3.11 17.90 -4.69
N TRP A 93 2.25 16.94 -4.37
CA TRP A 93 2.27 15.61 -4.99
C TRP A 93 2.04 15.65 -6.51
N MET A 94 1.05 16.42 -6.97
CA MET A 94 0.78 16.60 -8.40
C MET A 94 2.01 17.15 -9.13
N LYS A 95 2.65 18.19 -8.59
CA LYS A 95 3.81 18.84 -9.23
C LYS A 95 5.07 17.98 -9.18
N GLU A 96 5.42 17.50 -8.00
CA GLU A 96 6.73 16.90 -7.74
C GLU A 96 6.80 15.43 -8.10
N ASP A 97 5.68 14.69 -8.03
CA ASP A 97 5.69 13.23 -8.22
C ASP A 97 4.95 12.81 -9.49
N PHE A 98 3.76 13.35 -9.75
CA PHE A 98 3.00 12.94 -10.93
C PHE A 98 3.45 13.65 -12.20
N ILE A 99 3.31 14.97 -12.28
CA ILE A 99 3.57 15.75 -13.52
C ILE A 99 5.04 15.68 -13.93
N SER A 100 5.95 15.60 -12.96
CA SER A 100 7.40 15.47 -13.19
C SER A 100 7.81 14.15 -13.85
N THR A 101 6.99 13.10 -13.72
CA THR A 101 7.28 11.75 -14.24
C THR A 101 6.31 11.29 -15.32
N ALA A 102 5.17 11.95 -15.46
CA ALA A 102 4.17 11.64 -16.47
C ALA A 102 4.65 12.04 -17.87
N ASP A 103 4.39 11.18 -18.85
CA ASP A 103 4.57 11.52 -20.25
C ASP A 103 3.60 12.64 -20.67
N LYS A 104 4.01 13.44 -21.66
CA LYS A 104 3.12 14.43 -22.28
C LYS A 104 1.88 13.73 -22.85
N ASN A 105 0.73 14.41 -22.81
CA ASN A 105 -0.57 13.86 -23.26
C ASN A 105 -1.10 12.70 -22.40
N SER A 106 -0.62 12.54 -21.16
CA SER A 106 -1.18 11.53 -20.24
C SER A 106 -2.59 11.89 -19.75
N VAL A 107 -3.39 10.88 -19.47
CA VAL A 107 -4.71 11.01 -18.85
C VAL A 107 -4.64 10.58 -17.39
N LEU A 108 -5.07 11.46 -16.48
CA LEU A 108 -5.17 11.18 -15.05
C LEU A 108 -6.63 11.10 -14.61
N PHE A 109 -7.02 9.97 -14.03
CA PHE A 109 -8.32 9.78 -13.41
C PHE A 109 -8.27 10.03 -11.91
N LEU A 110 -9.11 10.95 -11.42
CA LEU A 110 -9.22 11.31 -10.00
C LEU A 110 -10.64 11.11 -9.50
N ASP A 111 -10.79 10.87 -8.20
CA ASP A 111 -12.12 10.90 -7.59
C ASP A 111 -12.70 12.33 -7.59
N SER A 112 -13.94 12.46 -7.13
CA SER A 112 -14.65 13.74 -7.07
C SER A 112 -14.39 14.52 -5.76
N TRP A 113 -13.25 14.30 -5.11
CA TRP A 113 -12.82 15.11 -3.98
C TRP A 113 -12.51 16.55 -4.43
N SER A 114 -13.10 17.54 -3.74
CA SER A 114 -13.00 18.95 -4.12
C SER A 114 -11.58 19.51 -4.10
N GLY A 115 -10.65 18.88 -3.38
CA GLY A 115 -9.24 19.24 -3.41
C GLY A 115 -8.64 19.17 -4.82
N PHE A 116 -9.08 18.22 -5.66
CA PHE A 116 -8.56 18.04 -7.01
C PHE A 116 -9.01 19.12 -8.02
N ASN A 117 -9.96 19.99 -7.67
CA ASN A 117 -10.30 21.12 -8.52
C ASN A 117 -9.09 22.05 -8.71
N GLU A 118 -8.27 22.20 -7.67
CA GLU A 118 -7.06 23.01 -7.73
C GLU A 118 -5.92 22.33 -8.51
N ALA A 119 -5.95 21.00 -8.63
CA ALA A 119 -4.99 20.25 -9.44
C ALA A 119 -5.10 20.63 -10.93
N LYS A 120 -6.33 20.89 -11.41
CA LYS A 120 -6.59 21.29 -12.81
C LYS A 120 -6.04 22.67 -13.15
N LEU A 121 -5.78 23.50 -12.15
CA LEU A 121 -5.29 24.87 -12.30
C LEU A 121 -3.75 24.96 -12.27
N ILE A 122 -3.07 23.85 -12.04
CA ILE A 122 -1.60 23.79 -12.01
C ILE A 122 -1.07 24.10 -13.43
N PRO A 123 -0.25 25.15 -13.62
CA PRO A 123 0.24 25.54 -14.96
C PRO A 123 0.90 24.41 -15.74
N GLU A 124 1.65 23.55 -15.03
CA GLU A 124 2.38 22.42 -15.58
C GLU A 124 1.46 21.34 -16.16
N VAL A 125 0.20 21.24 -15.70
CA VAL A 125 -0.83 20.36 -16.31
C VAL A 125 -1.09 20.77 -17.76
N LYS A 126 -1.25 22.08 -18.01
CA LYS A 126 -1.45 22.60 -19.37
C LYS A 126 -0.17 22.46 -20.20
N ALA A 127 0.98 22.80 -19.62
CA ALA A 127 2.27 22.73 -20.32
C ALA A 127 2.61 21.29 -20.79
N ASN A 128 2.26 20.28 -19.99
CA ASN A 128 2.48 18.87 -20.32
C ASN A 128 1.27 18.20 -21.01
N MET A 129 0.22 18.95 -21.34
CA MET A 129 -1.00 18.43 -21.98
C MET A 129 -1.64 17.28 -21.18
N ILE A 130 -1.61 17.37 -19.85
CA ILE A 130 -2.20 16.36 -18.98
C ILE A 130 -3.72 16.53 -18.95
N HIS A 131 -4.45 15.48 -19.31
CA HIS A 131 -5.91 15.46 -19.28
C HIS A 131 -6.41 14.90 -17.94
N ILE A 132 -6.99 15.75 -17.10
CA ILE A 132 -7.54 15.34 -15.81
C ILE A 132 -9.04 15.05 -15.92
N LEU A 133 -9.41 13.79 -15.76
CA LEU A 133 -10.79 13.31 -15.75
C LEU A 133 -11.25 13.02 -14.31
N THR A 134 -12.42 13.54 -13.97
CA THR A 134 -13.01 13.37 -12.63
C THR A 134 -14.06 12.27 -12.67
N ILE A 135 -13.88 11.24 -11.85
CA ILE A 135 -14.85 10.17 -11.64
C ILE A 135 -16.10 10.77 -10.95
N PRO A 136 -17.30 10.54 -11.49
CA PRO A 136 -18.54 11.02 -10.90
C PRO A 136 -18.69 10.71 -9.41
N LYS A 137 -19.42 11.57 -8.70
CA LYS A 137 -19.69 11.36 -7.27
C LYS A 137 -20.44 10.05 -7.06
N LYS A 138 -20.10 9.34 -5.99
CA LYS A 138 -20.73 8.07 -5.56
C LYS A 138 -20.55 6.90 -6.54
N THR A 139 -19.66 7.00 -7.52
CA THR A 139 -19.36 5.91 -8.45
C THR A 139 -17.96 5.32 -8.27
N THR A 140 -17.17 5.81 -7.30
CA THR A 140 -15.79 5.35 -7.05
C THR A 140 -15.69 3.83 -6.91
N GLY A 141 -16.54 3.21 -6.07
CA GLY A 141 -16.58 1.76 -5.90
C GLY A 141 -17.09 0.96 -7.12
N LYS A 142 -17.52 1.64 -8.19
CA LYS A 142 -18.02 1.04 -9.44
C LYS A 142 -17.07 1.23 -10.61
N ILE A 143 -16.36 2.35 -10.70
CA ILE A 143 -15.51 2.69 -11.87
C ILE A 143 -14.10 3.21 -11.53
N GLN A 144 -13.67 3.26 -10.27
CA GLN A 144 -12.29 3.59 -9.94
C GLN A 144 -11.44 2.30 -9.84
N PRO A 145 -10.35 2.15 -10.61
CA PRO A 145 -9.52 0.94 -10.59
C PRO A 145 -8.95 0.65 -9.19
N CYS A 146 -8.50 1.69 -8.47
CA CYS A 146 -7.98 1.55 -7.12
C CYS A 146 -9.01 0.92 -6.17
N ASP A 147 -10.24 1.41 -6.13
CA ASP A 147 -11.26 0.93 -5.19
C ASP A 147 -11.88 -0.41 -5.59
N ILE A 148 -12.04 -0.69 -6.89
CA ILE A 148 -12.65 -1.93 -7.39
C ILE A 148 -11.75 -3.15 -7.20
N GLY A 149 -10.43 -2.95 -7.25
CA GLY A 149 -9.43 -4.02 -7.29
C GLY A 149 -8.29 -3.79 -6.29
N PHE A 150 -7.33 -2.95 -6.67
CA PHE A 150 -6.03 -2.81 -5.99
C PHE A 150 -6.11 -2.63 -4.47
N ASN A 151 -6.92 -1.69 -3.99
CA ASN A 151 -6.99 -1.32 -2.56
C ASN A 151 -7.40 -2.51 -1.68
N ARG A 152 -8.26 -3.40 -2.19
CA ARG A 152 -8.69 -4.61 -1.48
C ARG A 152 -7.53 -5.56 -1.26
N TYR A 153 -6.76 -5.84 -2.31
CA TYR A 153 -5.62 -6.75 -2.24
C TYR A 153 -4.49 -6.16 -1.41
N PHE A 154 -4.24 -4.86 -1.53
CA PHE A 154 -3.27 -4.15 -0.70
C PHE A 154 -3.57 -4.30 0.78
N LYS A 155 -4.82 -4.01 1.17
CA LYS A 155 -5.29 -4.17 2.56
C LYS A 155 -5.25 -5.63 3.02
N SER A 156 -5.51 -6.59 2.13
CA SER A 156 -5.43 -8.02 2.48
C SER A 156 -4.01 -8.40 2.87
N LEU A 157 -3.02 -8.11 2.02
CA LEU A 157 -1.62 -8.42 2.30
C LEU A 157 -1.11 -7.70 3.55
N TYR A 158 -1.41 -6.39 3.68
CA TYR A 158 -1.01 -5.59 4.84
C TYR A 158 -1.63 -6.16 6.13
N ARG A 159 -2.91 -6.54 6.11
CA ARG A 159 -3.61 -7.13 7.28
C ARG A 159 -3.03 -8.48 7.68
N THR A 160 -2.86 -9.39 6.72
CA THR A 160 -2.28 -10.70 7.01
C THR A 160 -0.87 -10.57 7.59
N THR A 161 -0.10 -9.59 7.11
CA THR A 161 1.21 -9.27 7.67
C THR A 161 1.10 -8.85 9.13
N GLU A 162 0.25 -7.86 9.46
CA GLU A 162 0.05 -7.40 10.84
C GLU A 162 -0.48 -8.52 11.76
N ASP A 163 -1.43 -9.33 11.29
CA ASP A 163 -1.98 -10.47 12.04
C ASP A 163 -0.90 -11.51 12.36
N LYS A 164 -0.01 -11.83 11.40
CA LYS A 164 1.10 -12.77 11.62
C LYS A 164 2.15 -12.19 12.57
N ILE A 165 2.50 -10.92 12.43
CA ILE A 165 3.45 -10.24 13.34
C ILE A 165 2.90 -10.26 14.76
N ARG A 166 1.64 -9.86 14.96
CA ARG A 166 1.00 -9.83 16.28
C ARG A 166 1.03 -11.17 16.98
N ARG A 167 0.88 -12.27 16.23
CA ARG A 167 0.86 -13.63 16.76
C ARG A 167 2.26 -14.20 17.01
N LEU A 168 3.21 -13.93 16.12
CA LEU A 168 4.53 -14.60 16.11
C LEU A 168 5.66 -13.73 16.66
N HIS A 169 5.47 -12.42 16.68
CA HIS A 169 6.43 -11.38 17.08
C HIS A 169 5.73 -10.28 17.90
N PRO A 170 5.06 -10.62 19.02
CA PRO A 170 4.28 -9.67 19.81
C PRO A 170 5.12 -8.50 20.38
N GLU A 171 6.43 -8.68 20.51
CA GLU A 171 7.40 -7.65 20.90
C GLU A 171 7.58 -6.55 19.85
N PHE A 172 7.23 -6.82 18.59
CA PHE A 172 7.30 -5.84 17.52
C PHE A 172 6.07 -4.93 17.57
N MET A 173 6.26 -3.69 18.00
CA MET A 173 5.18 -2.70 18.12
C MET A 173 4.70 -2.22 16.75
N LEU A 174 3.57 -2.74 16.27
CA LEU A 174 2.98 -2.43 14.97
C LEU A 174 2.67 -0.94 14.81
N THR A 175 2.25 -0.30 15.89
CA THR A 175 1.76 1.08 15.88
C THR A 175 2.86 2.14 15.99
N LYS A 176 4.11 1.72 16.20
CA LYS A 176 5.26 2.64 16.14
C LYS A 176 5.40 3.14 14.71
N ARG A 177 5.45 4.47 14.51
CA ARG A 177 5.52 5.10 13.19
C ARG A 177 6.55 4.50 12.23
N SER A 178 7.78 4.28 12.70
CA SER A 178 8.83 3.65 11.88
C SER A 178 8.41 2.26 11.41
N ASN A 179 7.76 1.49 12.27
CA ASN A 179 7.31 0.15 11.96
C ASN A 179 6.13 0.17 10.97
N VAL A 180 5.17 1.09 11.13
CA VAL A 180 4.11 1.33 10.13
C VAL A 180 4.73 1.69 8.77
N GLY A 181 5.70 2.61 8.74
CA GLY A 181 6.43 2.98 7.53
C GLY A 181 7.16 1.79 6.88
N LEU A 182 7.82 0.96 7.68
CA LEU A 182 8.48 -0.26 7.24
C LEU A 182 7.49 -1.25 6.60
N LEU A 183 6.38 -1.53 7.26
CA LEU A 183 5.38 -2.48 6.77
C LEU A 183 4.73 -1.99 5.47
N LEU A 184 4.41 -0.69 5.37
CA LEU A 184 3.89 -0.08 4.15
C LEU A 184 4.91 -0.13 3.02
N ASN A 185 6.17 0.21 3.30
CA ASN A 185 7.25 0.19 2.31
C ASN A 185 7.46 -1.22 1.74
N GLN A 186 7.46 -2.23 2.62
CA GLN A 186 7.60 -3.63 2.23
C GLN A 186 6.36 -4.16 1.49
N THR A 187 5.17 -3.71 1.86
CA THR A 187 3.94 -4.05 1.14
C THR A 187 3.97 -3.46 -0.28
N VAL A 188 4.32 -2.18 -0.41
CA VAL A 188 4.52 -1.53 -1.71
C VAL A 188 5.61 -2.23 -2.52
N GLU A 189 6.71 -2.66 -1.88
CA GLU A 189 7.78 -3.42 -2.54
C GLU A 189 7.24 -4.68 -3.23
N GLN A 190 6.40 -5.44 -2.53
CA GLN A 190 5.77 -6.65 -3.07
C GLN A 190 4.88 -6.32 -4.28
N PHE A 191 4.04 -5.30 -4.20
CA PHE A 191 3.10 -4.93 -5.27
C PHE A 191 3.76 -4.47 -6.58
N CYS A 192 5.00 -4.01 -6.54
CA CYS A 192 5.71 -3.66 -7.77
C CYS A 192 6.35 -4.88 -8.47
N ALA A 193 6.31 -6.08 -7.88
CA ALA A 193 6.81 -7.27 -8.55
C ALA A 193 6.01 -7.53 -9.84
N PRO A 194 6.66 -7.89 -10.97
CA PRO A 194 5.99 -8.07 -12.25
C PRO A 194 4.80 -9.04 -12.24
N ARG A 195 4.81 -10.01 -11.31
CA ARG A 195 3.72 -10.99 -11.16
C ARG A 195 2.36 -10.39 -10.84
N TYR A 196 2.30 -9.15 -10.34
CA TYR A 196 1.05 -8.48 -10.02
C TYR A 196 0.58 -7.51 -11.10
N SER A 197 1.28 -7.45 -12.25
CA SER A 197 0.89 -6.56 -13.33
C SER A 197 -0.48 -6.88 -13.90
N SER A 198 -0.78 -8.16 -14.16
CA SER A 198 -2.11 -8.58 -14.62
C SER A 198 -3.20 -8.29 -13.58
N LEU A 199 -2.92 -8.39 -12.27
CA LEU A 199 -3.87 -8.00 -11.21
C LEU A 199 -4.19 -6.49 -11.25
N ILE A 200 -3.16 -5.65 -11.41
CA ILE A 200 -3.34 -4.20 -11.48
C ILE A 200 -4.07 -3.82 -12.78
N ALA A 201 -3.65 -4.35 -13.93
CA ALA A 201 -4.29 -4.12 -15.22
C ALA A 201 -5.76 -4.57 -15.21
N HIS A 202 -6.04 -5.72 -14.61
CA HIS A 202 -7.41 -6.23 -14.43
C HIS A 202 -8.29 -5.25 -13.63
N SER A 203 -7.72 -4.43 -12.73
CA SER A 203 -8.49 -3.40 -12.03
C SER A 203 -9.02 -2.31 -12.97
N PHE A 204 -8.32 -2.03 -14.08
CA PHE A 204 -8.79 -1.10 -15.13
C PHE A 204 -9.84 -1.76 -16.04
N ILE A 205 -9.67 -3.03 -16.39
CA ILE A 205 -10.66 -3.80 -17.17
C ILE A 205 -11.98 -3.87 -16.39
N LYS A 206 -11.93 -4.23 -15.11
CA LYS A 206 -13.12 -4.31 -14.25
C LYS A 206 -13.79 -2.94 -14.02
N ALA A 207 -13.04 -1.86 -14.14
CA ALA A 207 -13.57 -0.49 -14.11
C ALA A 207 -14.19 -0.03 -15.44
N GLY A 208 -14.04 -0.82 -16.51
CA GLY A 208 -14.61 -0.55 -17.83
C GLY A 208 -13.75 0.35 -18.73
N PHE A 209 -12.46 0.54 -18.41
CA PHE A 209 -11.58 1.38 -19.24
C PHE A 209 -11.07 0.67 -20.49
N PHE A 210 -10.97 -0.66 -20.45
CA PHE A 210 -10.45 -1.46 -21.56
C PHE A 210 -11.33 -2.69 -21.77
N ASN A 211 -11.52 -3.06 -23.03
CA ASN A 211 -12.14 -4.31 -23.44
C ASN A 211 -11.03 -5.26 -23.88
N HIS A 212 -10.53 -6.07 -22.95
CA HIS A 212 -9.53 -7.10 -23.20
C HIS A 212 -9.94 -8.40 -22.52
N ASP A 213 -9.41 -9.50 -23.04
CA ASP A 213 -9.58 -10.82 -22.44
C ASP A 213 -8.92 -10.88 -21.07
N TYR A 214 -9.52 -11.70 -20.20
CA TYR A 214 -9.05 -11.91 -18.85
C TYR A 214 -7.72 -12.68 -18.85
N GLU A 215 -6.68 -12.07 -18.27
CA GLU A 215 -5.48 -12.80 -17.89
C GLU A 215 -5.60 -13.31 -16.45
N GLU A 216 -5.21 -14.56 -16.22
CA GLU A 216 -5.08 -15.10 -14.87
C GLU A 216 -4.03 -14.31 -14.09
N TYR A 217 -4.29 -14.07 -12.80
CA TYR A 217 -3.37 -13.40 -11.91
C TYR A 217 -3.33 -14.05 -10.54
N GLN A 218 -2.19 -13.89 -9.86
CA GLN A 218 -2.00 -14.31 -8.48
C GLN A 218 -2.36 -13.17 -7.52
N THR A 219 -2.95 -13.48 -6.37
CA THR A 219 -3.12 -12.49 -5.31
C THR A 219 -1.86 -12.41 -4.44
N PRO A 220 -1.48 -11.22 -3.93
CA PRO A 220 -0.27 -11.09 -3.14
C PRO A 220 -0.31 -11.85 -1.82
N ASP A 221 -1.47 -11.85 -1.16
CA ASP A 221 -1.67 -12.55 0.11
C ASP A 221 -1.48 -14.06 -0.04
N ASP A 222 -2.13 -14.66 -1.04
CA ASP A 222 -2.00 -16.10 -1.32
C ASP A 222 -0.56 -16.46 -1.69
N TYR A 223 0.09 -15.66 -2.54
CA TYR A 223 1.46 -15.93 -2.96
C TYR A 223 2.47 -15.79 -1.81
N CYS A 224 2.36 -14.71 -1.02
CA CYS A 224 3.33 -14.38 0.02
C CYS A 224 3.19 -15.28 1.25
N TYR A 225 1.98 -15.74 1.58
CA TYR A 225 1.69 -16.39 2.87
C TYR A 225 0.99 -17.75 2.80
N HIS A 226 0.31 -18.11 1.70
CA HIS A 226 -0.39 -19.39 1.57
C HIS A 226 0.38 -20.43 0.73
N PHE A 227 1.71 -20.44 0.89
CA PHE A 227 2.55 -21.46 0.25
C PHE A 227 2.36 -22.82 0.92
N LYS A 228 2.24 -23.89 0.11
CA LYS A 228 1.96 -25.27 0.57
C LYS A 228 3.10 -25.92 1.39
N LYS A 229 4.26 -25.28 1.49
CA LYS A 229 5.46 -25.85 2.12
C LYS A 229 5.43 -25.65 3.64
N VAL A 230 4.80 -26.58 4.34
CA VAL A 230 4.86 -26.66 5.81
C VAL A 230 6.33 -26.76 6.25
N GLY A 231 6.72 -25.95 7.23
CA GLY A 231 8.10 -25.94 7.73
C GLY A 231 9.13 -25.30 6.79
N ALA A 232 8.70 -24.52 5.79
CA ALA A 232 9.63 -23.72 4.98
C ALA A 232 10.56 -22.89 5.88
N ARG A 233 11.84 -22.82 5.51
CA ARG A 233 12.88 -22.07 6.22
C ARG A 233 13.33 -20.89 5.38
N CYS A 234 13.95 -19.92 6.03
CA CYS A 234 14.58 -18.80 5.36
C CYS A 234 15.71 -19.27 4.44
N ASP A 235 15.69 -18.82 3.19
CA ASP A 235 16.67 -19.14 2.16
C ASP A 235 17.97 -18.32 2.28
N LEU A 236 18.03 -17.36 3.23
CA LEU A 236 19.27 -16.65 3.50
C LEU A 236 20.27 -17.61 4.14
N LYS A 237 21.47 -17.69 3.55
CA LYS A 237 22.53 -18.61 3.99
C LYS A 237 22.77 -18.47 5.50
N ARG A 238 22.80 -19.61 6.20
CA ARG A 238 23.05 -19.73 7.65
C ARG A 238 21.97 -19.14 8.58
N CYS A 239 20.80 -18.71 8.08
CA CYS A 239 19.71 -18.23 8.94
C CYS A 239 18.99 -19.38 9.66
N GLY A 240 18.46 -20.34 8.90
CA GLY A 240 17.78 -21.52 9.45
C GLY A 240 16.43 -21.27 10.14
N LYS A 241 16.02 -20.02 10.40
CA LYS A 241 14.72 -19.68 10.99
C LYS A 241 13.56 -20.06 10.06
N LEU A 242 12.37 -20.25 10.64
CA LEU A 242 11.15 -20.50 9.87
C LEU A 242 10.82 -19.33 8.94
N ALA A 243 10.34 -19.65 7.75
CA ALA A 243 9.90 -18.67 6.78
C ALA A 243 8.64 -17.95 7.28
N PHE A 244 8.69 -16.63 7.28
CA PHE A 244 7.58 -15.75 7.58
C PHE A 244 6.80 -15.38 6.31
N ILE A 245 7.53 -15.07 5.23
CA ILE A 245 7.01 -14.57 3.95
C ILE A 245 7.79 -15.15 2.76
N LYS A 246 7.12 -15.38 1.63
CA LYS A 246 7.75 -15.60 0.32
C LYS A 246 7.83 -14.27 -0.44
N CYS A 247 9.02 -13.86 -0.86
CA CYS A 247 9.20 -12.60 -1.60
C CYS A 247 8.70 -12.72 -3.04
N SER A 248 7.87 -11.77 -3.47
CA SER A 248 7.27 -11.69 -4.80
C SER A 248 8.25 -11.45 -5.93
N TRP A 249 9.44 -10.94 -5.63
CA TRP A 249 10.48 -10.64 -6.61
C TRP A 249 11.41 -11.83 -6.86
N CYS A 250 12.13 -12.26 -5.81
CA CYS A 250 13.15 -13.31 -5.94
C CYS A 250 12.62 -14.71 -5.66
N GLU A 251 11.34 -14.85 -5.31
CA GLU A 251 10.65 -16.10 -4.99
C GLU A 251 11.20 -16.86 -3.77
N LYS A 252 12.18 -16.29 -3.07
CA LYS A 252 12.80 -16.88 -1.88
C LYS A 252 11.93 -16.66 -0.65
N PHE A 253 12.07 -17.57 0.29
CA PHE A 253 11.48 -17.54 1.61
C PHE A 253 12.39 -16.77 2.58
N PHE A 254 11.79 -15.90 3.39
CA PHE A 254 12.52 -15.15 4.41
C PHE A 254 11.84 -15.27 5.77
N CYS A 255 12.64 -15.34 6.84
CA CYS A 255 12.13 -15.16 8.19
C CYS A 255 11.78 -13.68 8.44
N PHE A 256 11.12 -13.39 9.56
CA PHE A 256 10.72 -12.03 9.92
C PHE A 256 11.90 -11.07 9.96
N ASP A 257 13.00 -11.46 10.63
CA ASP A 257 14.17 -10.58 10.79
C ASP A 257 14.85 -10.27 9.47
N ASP A 258 15.07 -11.28 8.63
CA ASP A 258 15.76 -11.11 7.36
C ASP A 258 14.92 -10.34 6.33
N TYR A 259 13.60 -10.36 6.47
CA TYR A 259 12.70 -9.63 5.58
C TYR A 259 12.40 -8.22 6.07
N PHE A 260 11.89 -8.07 7.29
CA PHE A 260 11.42 -6.79 7.83
C PHE A 260 12.51 -6.04 8.58
N VAL A 261 13.19 -6.67 9.54
CA VAL A 261 14.17 -5.97 10.38
C VAL A 261 15.40 -5.53 9.58
N LYS A 262 15.89 -6.38 8.69
CA LYS A 262 17.00 -6.05 7.75
C LYS A 262 16.55 -5.32 6.50
N ILE A 263 15.24 -5.10 6.34
CA ILE A 263 14.63 -4.41 5.20
C ILE A 263 15.08 -5.01 3.86
N HIS A 264 14.60 -6.22 3.58
CA HIS A 264 14.88 -6.89 2.32
C HIS A 264 14.47 -6.03 1.11
N CYS A 265 15.35 -5.94 0.12
CA CYS A 265 15.10 -5.22 -1.13
C CYS A 265 15.61 -6.05 -2.31
N CYS A 266 14.71 -6.38 -3.24
CA CYS A 266 15.06 -7.14 -4.44
C CYS A 266 15.40 -6.26 -5.63
N ARG A 267 14.74 -5.10 -5.81
CA ARG A 267 14.95 -4.26 -6.99
C ARG A 267 16.40 -3.82 -7.19
N ASN A 268 17.14 -3.63 -6.09
CA ASN A 268 18.56 -3.26 -6.15
C ASN A 268 19.50 -4.42 -6.51
N ASN A 269 19.00 -5.67 -6.52
CA ASN A 269 19.78 -6.87 -6.86
C ASN A 269 19.55 -7.35 -8.31
N ASN A 270 18.61 -6.73 -9.04
CA ASN A 270 18.27 -7.05 -10.44
C ASN A 270 18.86 -6.06 -11.45
N VAL A 271 19.79 -5.19 -11.01
CA VAL A 271 20.70 -4.47 -11.91
C VAL A 271 21.97 -5.31 -12.03
N ARG A 272 21.90 -6.37 -12.83
CA ARG A 272 23.05 -7.08 -13.37
C ARG A 272 22.75 -7.43 -14.81
#